data_AF-A0A1H4SLW9-F1
#
_entry.id   AF-A0A1H4SLW9-F1
#
_cell.length_a   1.000
_cell.length_b   1.000
_cell.length_c   1.000
_cell.angle_alpha   90.00
_cell.angle_beta   90.00
_cell.angle_gamma   90.00
#
_symmetry.space_group_name_H-M   'P 1'
#
loop_
_entity.id
_entity.type
_entity.pdbx_description
1 polymer ?
#
loop_
_entity_poly.entity_id
_entity_poly.type
_entity_poly.pdbx_seq_one_letter_code
_entity_poly.pdbx_strand_id
1 'polypeptide(L)'
;MNTIKLNIKQRSVNKFFLDHSVLPERLPSGKHIEDVSPYHLLRDEIYFKIDCDIKEGDSILIELKDKSRNSEKELVNLYTYTAEKYDDVSIKMVLDDFKVKVVESDDENEKSKVQG
;
A
#
# COMPACT_ATOMS: atom_id res chain seq x y z
N MET A 1 0.39 20.05 6.64
CA MET A 1 0.21 18.84 5.81
C MET A 1 1.47 18.02 5.94
N ASN A 2 1.43 16.94 6.72
CA ASN A 2 2.56 16.02 6.83
C ASN A 2 2.38 14.90 5.79
N THR A 3 3.49 14.35 5.29
CA THR A 3 3.44 13.15 4.44
C THR A 3 3.97 11.96 5.22
N ILE A 4 3.10 11.01 5.50
CA ILE A 4 3.43 9.77 6.20
C ILE A 4 3.63 8.67 5.17
N LYS A 5 4.78 8.01 5.20
CA LYS A 5 5.13 6.96 4.25
C LYS A 5 5.09 5.59 4.92
N LEU A 6 4.26 4.69 4.41
CA LEU A 6 4.12 3.31 4.85
C LEU A 6 4.64 2.35 3.78
N ASN A 7 5.69 1.61 4.10
CA ASN A 7 6.28 0.62 3.20
C ASN A 7 5.81 -0.79 3.58
N ILE A 8 4.92 -1.37 2.78
CA ILE A 8 4.29 -2.65 3.08
C ILE A 8 4.66 -3.67 2.01
N LYS A 9 5.26 -4.78 2.44
CA LYS A 9 5.50 -5.92 1.53
C LYS A 9 4.16 -6.60 1.23
N GLN A 10 3.93 -7.02 -0.01
CA GLN A 10 2.68 -7.67 -0.40
C GLN A 10 2.27 -8.84 0.49
N ARG A 11 3.22 -9.68 0.89
CA ARG A 11 2.99 -10.81 1.82
C ARG A 11 2.52 -10.41 3.22
N SER A 12 2.63 -9.13 3.57
CA SER A 12 2.30 -8.58 4.89
C SER A 12 1.11 -7.62 4.85
N VAL A 13 0.56 -7.30 3.67
CA VAL A 13 -0.59 -6.39 3.55
C VAL A 13 -1.79 -6.93 4.33
N ASN A 14 -2.19 -8.18 4.11
CA ASN A 14 -3.40 -8.71 4.75
C ASN A 14 -3.29 -8.64 6.28
N LYS A 15 -2.12 -8.97 6.83
CA LYS A 15 -1.84 -8.86 8.26
C LYS A 15 -1.84 -7.40 8.75
N PHE A 16 -1.21 -6.49 8.01
CA PHE A 16 -1.21 -5.07 8.35
C PHE A 16 -2.64 -4.50 8.43
N PHE A 17 -3.49 -4.85 7.46
CA PHE A 17 -4.88 -4.42 7.47
C PHE A 17 -5.69 -5.10 8.58
N LEU A 18 -5.48 -6.38 8.86
CA LEU A 18 -6.12 -7.04 10.01
C LEU A 18 -5.75 -6.34 11.33
N ASP A 19 -4.48 -5.99 11.52
CA ASP A 19 -3.96 -5.45 12.77
C ASP A 19 -4.40 -3.98 12.98
N HIS A 20 -4.46 -3.18 11.90
CA HIS A 20 -4.65 -1.72 12.00
C HIS A 20 -5.96 -1.17 11.43
N SER A 21 -6.65 -1.89 10.54
CA SER A 21 -7.90 -1.41 9.95
C SER A 21 -9.11 -1.72 10.86
N VAL A 22 -10.22 -1.04 10.60
CA VAL A 22 -11.53 -1.34 11.22
C VAL A 22 -12.24 -2.48 10.47
N LEU A 23 -11.55 -3.18 9.56
CA LEU A 23 -12.15 -4.28 8.82
C LEU A 23 -12.50 -5.44 9.76
N PRO A 24 -13.68 -6.05 9.59
CA PRO A 24 -13.99 -7.31 10.26
C PRO A 24 -13.07 -8.42 9.74
N GLU A 25 -12.72 -9.39 10.59
CA GLU A 25 -11.90 -10.57 10.21
C GLU A 25 -12.48 -11.33 9.00
N ARG A 26 -13.81 -11.23 8.82
CA ARG A 26 -14.55 -11.75 7.67
C ARG A 26 -15.26 -10.64 6.94
N LEU A 27 -15.07 -10.60 5.62
CA LEU A 27 -15.80 -9.69 4.74
C LEU A 27 -17.29 -10.10 4.63
N PRO A 28 -18.19 -9.21 4.17
CA PRO A 28 -19.60 -9.55 3.91
C PRO A 28 -19.79 -10.75 2.97
N SER A 29 -18.79 -11.06 2.14
CA SER A 29 -18.74 -12.24 1.27
C SER A 29 -18.45 -13.55 2.01
N GLY A 30 -18.19 -13.51 3.32
CA GLY A 30 -17.80 -14.66 4.14
C GLY A 30 -16.32 -15.07 4.03
N LYS A 31 -15.54 -14.42 3.15
CA LYS A 31 -14.11 -14.69 3.00
C LYS A 31 -13.31 -14.13 4.18
N HIS A 32 -12.32 -14.87 4.65
CA HIS A 32 -11.31 -14.35 5.57
C HIS A 32 -10.47 -13.30 4.86
N ILE A 33 -10.10 -12.23 5.57
CA ILE A 33 -9.26 -11.17 5.01
C ILE A 33 -7.91 -11.69 4.49
N GLU A 34 -7.40 -12.77 5.09
CA GLU A 34 -6.16 -13.43 4.68
C GLU A 34 -6.25 -14.04 3.28
N ASP A 35 -7.46 -14.42 2.84
CA ASP A 35 -7.72 -15.01 1.51
C ASP A 35 -8.02 -13.95 0.43
N VAL A 36 -8.10 -12.68 0.84
CA VAL A 36 -8.43 -11.57 -0.05
C VAL A 36 -7.14 -11.04 -0.66
N SER A 37 -7.17 -10.77 -1.97
CA SER A 37 -6.00 -10.17 -2.62
C SER A 37 -5.71 -8.80 -1.99
N PRO A 38 -4.44 -8.49 -1.64
CA PRO A 38 -3.99 -7.22 -1.06
C PRO A 38 -4.56 -5.98 -1.76
N TYR A 39 -4.70 -6.06 -3.08
CA TYR A 39 -5.23 -5.00 -3.93
C TYR A 39 -6.70 -4.66 -3.65
N HIS A 40 -7.49 -5.62 -3.18
CA HIS A 40 -8.89 -5.38 -2.80
C HIS A 40 -9.03 -4.78 -1.40
N LEU A 41 -7.94 -4.72 -0.61
CA LEU A 41 -7.92 -4.04 0.69
C LEU A 41 -7.58 -2.55 0.53
N LEU A 42 -6.87 -2.20 -0.55
CA LEU A 42 -6.50 -0.83 -0.93
C LEU A 42 -7.57 -0.19 -1.83
N ARG A 43 -8.76 0.07 -1.25
CA ARG A 43 -9.92 0.65 -1.95
C ARG A 43 -9.90 2.18 -1.92
N ASP A 44 -10.90 2.78 -2.56
CA ASP A 44 -11.14 4.23 -2.58
C ASP A 44 -11.27 4.80 -1.16
N GLU A 45 -11.86 4.05 -0.23
CA GLU A 45 -11.93 4.41 1.18
C GLU A 45 -11.49 3.24 2.06
N ILE A 46 -10.69 3.56 3.07
CA ILE A 46 -10.25 2.59 4.08
C ILE A 46 -10.34 3.23 5.46
N TYR A 47 -10.80 2.46 6.44
CA TYR A 47 -10.92 2.91 7.82
C TYR A 47 -9.81 2.27 8.66
N PHE A 48 -9.01 3.10 9.33
CA PHE A 48 -7.97 2.67 10.25
C PHE A 48 -8.34 3.06 11.68
N LYS A 49 -8.01 2.18 12.63
CA LYS A 49 -7.99 2.57 14.04
C LYS A 49 -6.94 3.66 14.21
N ILE A 50 -7.22 4.67 15.02
CA ILE A 50 -6.24 5.70 15.36
C ILE A 50 -5.13 5.01 16.16
N ASP A 51 -4.06 4.66 15.45
CA ASP A 51 -2.77 4.31 16.03
C ASP A 51 -1.78 5.40 15.63
N CYS A 52 -0.86 5.65 16.54
CA CYS A 52 -0.31 6.98 16.81
C CYS A 52 0.33 7.68 15.59
N ASP A 53 0.15 9.01 15.53
CA ASP A 53 0.77 10.01 14.64
C ASP A 53 0.10 10.37 13.30
N ILE A 54 -1.00 9.73 12.90
CA ILE A 54 -1.78 10.17 11.73
C ILE A 54 -2.82 11.21 12.15
N LYS A 55 -2.80 12.40 11.53
CA LYS A 55 -3.75 13.49 11.78
C LYS A 55 -4.65 13.74 10.57
N GLU A 56 -5.79 14.35 10.82
CA GLU A 56 -6.65 14.87 9.76
C GLU A 56 -5.85 15.82 8.84
N GLY A 57 -6.00 15.63 7.53
CA GLY A 57 -5.30 16.37 6.49
C GLY A 57 -3.89 15.86 6.19
N ASP A 58 -3.40 14.81 6.87
CA ASP A 58 -2.14 14.18 6.48
C ASP A 58 -2.31 13.41 5.17
N SER A 59 -1.23 13.39 4.39
CA SER A 59 -1.14 12.58 3.18
C SER A 59 -0.39 11.30 3.50
N ILE A 60 -0.97 10.15 3.16
CA ILE A 60 -0.41 8.84 3.46
C ILE A 60 -0.06 8.15 2.15
N LEU A 61 1.22 7.85 1.97
CA LEU A 61 1.72 7.10 0.84
C LEU A 61 1.94 5.64 1.25
N ILE A 62 1.14 4.72 0.71
CA ILE A 62 1.33 3.29 0.86
C ILE A 62 2.10 2.76 -0.36
N GLU A 63 3.28 2.22 -0.11
CA GLU A 63 4.07 1.51 -1.13
C GLU A 63 3.87 0.00 -0.99
N LEU A 64 3.28 -0.61 -2.02
CA LEU A 64 3.08 -2.03 -2.14
C LEU A 64 4.05 -2.62 -3.17
N LYS A 65 5.10 -3.28 -2.66
CA LYS A 65 6.10 -3.97 -3.47
C LYS A 65 5.62 -5.36 -3.87
N ASP A 66 5.55 -5.60 -5.17
CA ASP A 66 5.17 -6.86 -5.81
C ASP A 66 6.33 -7.37 -6.70
N LYS A 67 6.44 -8.68 -6.84
CA LYS A 67 7.26 -9.33 -7.87
C LYS A 67 6.33 -9.88 -8.93
N SER A 68 6.38 -9.28 -10.12
CA SER A 68 5.72 -9.83 -11.29
C SER A 68 6.04 -11.33 -11.43
N ARG A 69 5.01 -12.18 -11.50
CA ARG A 69 5.17 -13.64 -11.63
C ARG A 69 6.01 -14.05 -12.85
N ASN A 70 6.13 -13.16 -13.84
CA ASN A 70 6.75 -13.43 -15.14
C ASN A 70 7.89 -12.47 -15.52
N SER A 71 8.32 -11.56 -14.63
CA SER A 71 9.48 -10.69 -14.90
C SER A 71 10.35 -10.53 -13.67
N GLU A 72 11.66 -10.42 -13.87
CA GLU A 72 12.64 -10.14 -12.82
C GLU A 72 12.52 -8.70 -12.27
N LYS A 73 11.68 -7.87 -12.89
CA LYS A 73 11.46 -6.46 -12.51
C LYS A 73 10.54 -6.36 -11.29
N GLU A 74 10.95 -5.59 -10.29
CA GLU A 74 10.13 -5.26 -9.13
C GLU A 74 9.06 -4.23 -9.52
N LEU A 75 7.80 -4.50 -9.16
CA LEU A 75 6.69 -3.57 -9.36
C LEU A 75 6.37 -2.89 -8.03
N VAL A 76 6.27 -1.58 -8.02
CA VAL A 76 5.88 -0.80 -6.84
C VAL A 76 4.59 -0.09 -7.14
N ASN A 77 3.52 -0.53 -6.48
CA ASN A 77 2.22 0.12 -6.50
C ASN A 77 2.20 1.19 -5.40
N LEU A 78 1.89 2.42 -5.77
CA LEU A 78 1.89 3.59 -4.90
C LEU A 78 0.46 4.11 -4.76
N TYR A 79 -0.06 4.07 -3.55
CA TYR A 79 -1.39 4.58 -3.22
C TYR A 79 -1.23 5.80 -2.33
N THR A 80 -1.76 6.94 -2.76
CA THR A 80 -1.76 8.18 -1.98
C THR A 80 -3.15 8.40 -1.43
N TYR A 81 -3.26 8.53 -0.12
CA TYR A 81 -4.50 8.80 0.58
C TYR A 81 -4.43 10.14 1.31
N THR A 82 -5.58 10.79 1.49
CA THR A 82 -5.75 11.86 2.47
C THR A 82 -6.51 11.32 3.68
N ALA A 83 -6.00 11.64 4.87
CA ALA A 83 -6.64 11.32 6.14
C ALA A 83 -7.77 12.30 6.46
N GLU A 84 -8.96 11.77 6.71
CA GLU A 84 -10.15 12.48 7.15
C GLU A 84 -10.63 11.93 8.49
N LYS A 85 -11.08 12.80 9.40
CA LYS A 85 -11.68 12.34 10.66
C LYS A 85 -12.96 11.54 10.35
N TYR A 86 -13.08 10.34 10.93
CA TYR A 86 -14.30 9.53 10.83
C TYR A 86 -15.10 9.55 12.13
N ASP A 87 -14.48 9.10 13.22
CA ASP A 87 -15.03 9.16 14.58
C ASP A 87 -13.91 9.48 15.58
N ASP A 88 -14.14 9.27 16.88
CA ASP A 88 -13.17 9.59 17.92
C ASP A 88 -12.05 8.54 18.09
N VAL A 89 -12.16 7.39 17.42
CA VAL A 89 -11.22 6.26 17.53
C VAL A 89 -10.71 5.74 16.19
N SER A 90 -11.21 6.28 15.08
CA SER A 90 -10.93 5.84 13.71
C SER A 90 -10.74 7.02 12.77
N ILE A 91 -9.89 6.81 11.78
CA ILE A 91 -9.65 7.74 10.68
C ILE A 91 -10.07 7.09 9.36
N LYS A 92 -10.67 7.89 8.47
CA LYS A 92 -10.96 7.48 7.10
C LYS A 92 -9.82 7.94 6.21
N MET A 93 -9.27 7.03 5.42
CA MET A 93 -8.29 7.33 4.39
C MET A 93 -9.01 7.30 3.04
N VAL A 94 -9.03 8.42 2.33
CA VAL A 94 -9.64 8.57 1.01
C VAL A 94 -8.55 8.58 -0.06
N LEU A 95 -8.68 7.73 -1.08
CA LEU A 95 -7.68 7.58 -2.14
C LEU A 95 -7.67 8.82 -3.03
N ASP A 96 -6.53 9.50 -3.09
CA ASP A 96 -6.31 10.66 -3.96
C ASP A 96 -5.70 10.25 -5.30
N ASP A 97 -4.73 9.33 -5.28
CA ASP A 97 -3.94 8.98 -6.46
C ASP A 97 -3.40 7.55 -6.38
N PHE A 98 -3.28 6.91 -7.54
CA PHE A 98 -2.71 5.58 -7.70
C PHE A 98 -1.72 5.55 -8.87
N LYS A 99 -0.50 5.08 -8.59
CA LYS A 99 0.58 4.97 -9.58
C LYS A 99 1.27 3.62 -9.50
N VAL A 100 1.77 3.15 -10.64
CA VAL A 100 2.62 1.95 -10.71
C VAL A 100 3.99 2.35 -11.23
N LYS A 101 5.04 1.94 -10.52
CA LYS A 101 6.43 2.09 -10.96
C LYS A 101 7.04 0.72 -11.24
N VAL A 102 7.72 0.60 -12.37
CA VAL A 102 8.60 -0.53 -12.66
C VAL A 102 9.98 -0.14 -12.16
N VAL A 103 10.54 -0.93 -11.25
CA VAL A 103 11.93 -0.80 -10.82
C VAL A 103 12.74 -1.69 -11.74
N GLU A 104 13.50 -1.06 -12.63
CA GLU A 104 14.51 -1.77 -13.42
C GLU A 104 15.70 -2.02 -12.49
N SER A 105 16.10 -3.28 -12.37
CA SER A 105 17.38 -3.65 -11.76
C SER A 105 18.48 -3.09 -12.66
N ASP A 106 19.39 -2.28 -12.09
CA ASP A 106 20.52 -1.63 -12.77
C ASP A 106 21.61 -2.63 -13.23
N ASP A 107 21.23 -3.72 -13.92
CA ASP A 107 22.16 -4.74 -14.44
C ASP A 107 22.46 -4.57 -15.95
N GLU A 108 22.22 -3.39 -16.52
CA GLU A 108 22.59 -3.09 -17.92
C GLU A 108 23.42 -1.80 -18.09
N ASN A 109 24.34 -1.49 -17.16
CA ASN A 109 25.29 -0.39 -17.40
C ASN A 109 26.77 -0.73 -17.17
N GLU A 110 27.17 -1.97 -17.44
CA GLU A 110 28.59 -2.36 -17.41
C GLU A 110 29.01 -3.28 -18.57
N LYS A 111 28.53 -3.07 -19.80
CA LYS A 111 29.08 -3.73 -21.00
C LYS A 111 29.19 -2.90 -22.28
N SER A 112 29.31 -1.57 -22.16
CA SER A 112 29.62 -0.71 -23.32
C SER A 112 30.84 0.16 -23.06
N LYS A 113 31.96 -0.45 -22.65
CA LYS A 113 33.26 0.21 -22.63
C LYS A 113 34.44 -0.75 -22.86
N VAL A 114 34.27 -1.79 -23.68
CA VAL A 114 35.41 -2.54 -24.26
C VAL A 114 35.04 -3.05 -25.66
N GLN A 115 35.30 -2.22 -26.67
CA GLN A 115 35.51 -2.55 -28.09
C GLN A 115 35.60 -1.19 -28.79
N GLY A 116 36.66 -0.80 -29.49
CA GLY A 116 37.92 -1.40 -29.90
C GLY A 116 38.60 -0.36 -30.79
#